data_AF-A0A956V2M2-F1
#
_entry.id   AF-A0A956V2M2-F1
#
_cell.length_a   1.000
_cell.length_b   1.000
_cell.length_c   1.000
_cell.angle_alpha   90.00
_cell.angle_beta   90.00
_cell.angle_gamma   90.00
#
_symmetry.space_group_name_H-M   'P 1'
#
loop_
_entity.id
_entity.type
_entity.pdbx_description
1 polymer ?
#
loop_
_entity_poly.entity_id
_entity_poly.type
_entity_poly.pdbx_seq_one_letter_code
_entity_poly.pdbx_strand_id
1 'polypeptide(L)'
;MRQLGLALALSCILGLSSCVNNPILIFDFNYLPVFYVLENPVNPDRAKLLADALGIDESIIASDGSIRYLNRERFQALTMRPLGIGESDEDNNRTIREGFDFEAIKNIKILSDADALSRAEAALEAAGLKVQGGTANIGHSRFEAVDKAGAVITDTFLDTQIDFEAVTPNGYTLKGPGADVKIVFDGDGVVTQLNYAFRVLAEGQRAALLSTSQAKLRAAAKYFDVNEDMISLQNNCASSRVQLGTLCLQSEMVYYAPPLDMAVQQIAPHYLFKGSFNLEGKSFEVRNLLIPALEDAPQVSLTMSVSSGNTIKATSQVSGGKAPYSYAWSSSTTPLTVGNASSLSYGVSGRENVTEETLTVLVTDANGISSWASQTLAISPPALVATQQIAKTSVGAEWIGLSQGLPYAASNTEGFLKQVKQAGVDIAFNWGETSAFQRDFARETDASGVDSTDFVFYTGHAYGLGFFFETLQDRRSFTSDQASWGENDLEWLAIAACGPLQEKEAGISWWLQWGRAFNGLHLMLAYANTTYDNNREGQVFGEAIFSRGLSLRQAWASAATEVQTPAEIYAIMGVFGNDNVNNYNDHFWNLGPVGPDIPATSVKGYWRLSGPS
;
A
#
# COMPACT_ATOMS: atom_id res chain seq x y z
N MET A 1 -2.31 59.80 -38.55
CA MET A 1 -1.38 60.28 -39.60
C MET A 1 0.00 60.34 -38.98
N ARG A 2 0.99 59.61 -39.55
CA ARG A 2 2.47 59.75 -39.40
C ARG A 2 3.12 59.43 -38.03
N GLN A 3 4.30 58.80 -37.94
CA GLN A 3 5.14 58.04 -38.89
C GLN A 3 6.31 57.38 -38.11
N LEU A 4 6.88 56.33 -38.69
CA LEU A 4 8.13 55.63 -38.35
C LEU A 4 9.34 56.51 -38.03
N GLY A 5 10.35 55.94 -37.34
CA GLY A 5 11.74 56.41 -37.46
C GLY A 5 12.78 55.69 -36.59
N LEU A 6 13.56 54.83 -37.24
CA LEU A 6 14.78 54.11 -36.81
C LEU A 6 15.94 55.05 -36.36
N ALA A 7 16.86 54.59 -35.49
CA ALA A 7 18.33 54.64 -35.71
C ALA A 7 19.17 54.09 -34.53
N LEU A 8 20.10 53.21 -34.89
CA LEU A 8 21.25 52.68 -34.13
C LEU A 8 22.28 53.77 -33.77
N ALA A 9 23.10 53.56 -32.73
CA ALA A 9 24.50 53.07 -32.88
C ALA A 9 25.40 53.34 -31.66
N LEU A 10 26.26 52.35 -31.41
CA LEU A 10 27.34 52.19 -30.43
C LEU A 10 28.42 53.30 -30.42
N SER A 11 28.99 53.57 -29.23
CA SER A 11 30.45 53.64 -29.05
C SER A 11 30.86 53.49 -27.58
N CYS A 12 31.92 52.70 -27.38
CA CYS A 12 32.49 52.27 -26.10
C CYS A 12 33.94 52.79 -26.04
N ILE A 13 34.33 53.58 -25.03
CA ILE A 13 35.73 54.05 -24.84
C ILE A 13 36.04 54.27 -23.34
N LEU A 14 37.05 53.53 -22.84
CA LEU A 14 37.98 53.74 -21.70
C LEU A 14 37.38 53.76 -20.27
N GLY A 15 37.92 53.14 -19.21
CA GLY A 15 39.18 52.42 -18.98
C GLY A 15 39.49 52.46 -17.46
N LEU A 16 39.60 51.26 -16.86
CA LEU A 16 40.28 50.89 -15.59
C LEU A 16 39.69 51.23 -14.20
N SER A 17 39.57 50.15 -13.42
CA SER A 17 39.72 50.03 -11.95
C SER A 17 38.52 50.31 -11.03
N SER A 18 37.70 49.27 -10.81
CA SER A 18 37.41 48.77 -9.45
C SER A 18 36.62 47.45 -9.52
N CYS A 19 37.10 46.43 -8.81
CA CYS A 19 36.41 45.17 -8.58
C CYS A 19 34.99 45.42 -8.04
N VAL A 20 33.97 44.88 -8.72
CA VAL A 20 32.69 44.58 -8.09
C VAL A 20 32.46 43.09 -8.33
N ASN A 21 32.69 42.31 -7.29
CA ASN A 21 32.23 40.94 -7.19
C ASN A 21 30.70 40.95 -7.28
N ASN A 22 30.15 40.56 -8.43
CA ASN A 22 28.80 40.02 -8.45
C ASN A 22 28.92 38.59 -7.93
N PRO A 23 28.33 38.23 -6.77
CA PRO A 23 28.19 36.83 -6.45
C PRO A 23 27.25 36.26 -7.50
N ILE A 24 27.77 35.33 -8.29
CA ILE A 24 26.95 34.34 -8.98
C ILE A 24 26.04 33.76 -7.90
N LEU A 25 24.73 33.96 -8.02
CA LEU A 25 23.75 33.20 -7.25
C LEU A 25 23.90 31.75 -7.70
N ILE A 26 24.80 31.04 -7.04
CA ILE A 26 24.87 29.59 -7.08
C ILE A 26 23.57 29.14 -6.41
N PHE A 27 22.61 28.68 -7.20
CA PHE A 27 21.53 27.87 -6.65
C PHE A 27 22.20 26.66 -6.00
N ASP A 28 22.20 26.63 -4.67
CA ASP A 28 22.84 25.56 -3.93
C ASP A 28 21.91 24.33 -4.01
N PHE A 29 22.06 23.55 -5.09
CA PHE A 29 21.29 22.33 -5.37
C PHE A 29 21.43 21.26 -4.28
N ASN A 30 22.35 21.47 -3.32
CA ASN A 30 22.61 20.56 -2.21
C ASN A 30 21.79 20.88 -0.96
N TYR A 31 20.93 21.90 -0.97
CA TYR A 31 20.10 22.26 0.18
C TYR A 31 18.65 22.49 -0.22
N LEU A 32 17.72 21.86 0.49
CA LEU A 32 16.29 22.17 0.42
C LEU A 32 15.73 22.50 1.81
N PRO A 33 14.66 23.30 1.90
CA PRO A 33 14.00 23.56 3.17
C PRO A 33 13.44 22.27 3.77
N VAL A 34 13.52 22.12 5.09
CA VAL A 34 12.53 21.34 5.82
C VAL A 34 11.33 22.23 6.11
N PHE A 35 10.12 21.67 6.16
CA PHE A 35 8.92 22.43 6.49
C PHE A 35 8.55 22.23 7.95
N TYR A 36 8.32 23.32 8.67
CA TYR A 36 7.76 23.26 10.02
C TYR A 36 6.26 23.01 9.95
N VAL A 37 5.78 22.09 10.79
CA VAL A 37 4.35 21.90 11.01
C VAL A 37 3.86 22.98 11.97
N LEU A 38 3.01 23.89 11.47
CA LEU A 38 2.46 24.98 12.28
C LEU A 38 1.26 24.53 13.09
N GLU A 39 0.32 23.86 12.42
CA GLU A 39 -0.89 23.32 13.03
C GLU A 39 -1.37 22.09 12.27
N ASN A 40 -2.01 21.17 12.99
CA ASN A 40 -3.03 20.32 12.39
C ASN A 40 -4.29 21.21 12.23
N PRO A 41 -4.71 21.55 11.01
CA PRO A 41 -5.86 22.42 10.81
C PRO A 41 -7.16 21.73 11.22
N VAL A 42 -7.17 20.41 11.39
CA VAL A 42 -8.34 19.66 11.86
C VAL A 42 -8.60 19.98 13.32
N ASN A 43 -9.76 20.59 13.58
CA ASN A 43 -10.32 20.81 14.90
C ASN A 43 -11.85 20.62 14.85
N PRO A 44 -12.53 20.46 16.00
CA PRO A 44 -13.98 20.23 16.04
C PRO A 44 -14.83 21.25 15.27
N ASP A 45 -14.45 22.53 15.28
CA ASP A 45 -15.23 23.59 14.62
C ASP A 45 -15.10 23.50 13.09
N ARG A 46 -13.87 23.38 12.56
CA ARG A 46 -13.63 23.24 11.12
C ARG A 46 -14.18 21.91 10.58
N ALA A 47 -14.03 20.82 11.34
CA ALA A 47 -14.60 19.53 10.97
C ALA A 47 -16.13 19.61 10.89
N LYS A 48 -16.78 20.29 11.85
CA LYS A 48 -18.22 20.53 11.79
C LYS A 48 -18.63 21.36 10.57
N LEU A 49 -17.92 22.44 10.27
CA LEU A 49 -18.21 23.25 9.08
C LEU A 49 -18.08 22.43 7.78
N LEU A 50 -17.07 21.57 7.70
CA LEU A 50 -16.91 20.67 6.55
C LEU A 50 -18.05 19.66 6.47
N ALA A 51 -18.40 19.02 7.59
CA ALA A 51 -19.52 18.08 7.68
C ALA A 51 -20.83 18.72 7.22
N ASP A 52 -21.16 19.91 7.77
CA ASP A 52 -22.37 20.66 7.44
C ASP A 52 -22.40 21.05 5.95
N ALA A 53 -21.26 21.48 5.38
CA ALA A 53 -21.15 21.83 3.96
C ALA A 53 -21.29 20.62 3.01
N LEU A 54 -20.92 19.43 3.49
CA LEU A 54 -21.03 18.17 2.76
C LEU A 54 -22.32 17.39 3.05
N GLY A 55 -23.18 17.89 3.95
CA GLY A 55 -24.43 17.23 4.33
C GLY A 55 -24.23 15.98 5.19
N ILE A 56 -23.15 15.91 5.98
CA ILE A 56 -22.84 14.79 6.88
C ILE A 56 -23.32 15.14 8.29
N ASP A 57 -24.25 14.35 8.83
CA ASP A 57 -24.84 14.54 10.18
C ASP A 57 -24.21 13.60 11.22
N GLU A 58 -22.88 13.56 11.26
CA GLU A 58 -22.13 12.83 12.28
C GLU A 58 -20.75 13.44 12.55
N SER A 59 -20.11 12.98 13.64
CA SER A 59 -18.74 13.37 13.95
C SER A 59 -17.79 12.67 12.98
N ILE A 60 -17.04 13.47 12.23
CA ILE A 60 -16.10 12.98 11.21
C ILE A 60 -14.63 13.04 11.65
N ILE A 61 -14.33 13.32 12.92
CA ILE A 61 -12.95 13.29 13.43
C ILE A 61 -12.57 11.85 13.81
N ALA A 62 -11.52 11.33 13.19
CA ALA A 62 -10.94 10.02 13.49
C ALA A 62 -10.03 10.05 14.74
N SER A 63 -9.70 8.87 15.25
CA SER A 63 -8.83 8.69 16.43
C SER A 63 -7.39 9.19 16.22
N ASP A 64 -6.93 9.24 14.97
CA ASP A 64 -5.63 9.77 14.56
C ASP A 64 -5.62 11.29 14.38
N GLY A 65 -6.75 11.97 14.62
CA GLY A 65 -6.89 13.41 14.48
C GLY A 65 -7.08 13.88 13.03
N SER A 66 -7.25 12.98 12.08
CA SER A 66 -7.74 13.30 10.72
C SER A 66 -9.25 13.44 10.67
N ILE A 67 -9.77 13.93 9.54
CA ILE A 67 -11.19 13.80 9.22
C ILE A 67 -11.36 12.54 8.36
N ARG A 68 -12.30 11.68 8.77
CA ARG A 68 -12.64 10.45 8.07
C ARG A 68 -14.15 10.21 8.14
N TYR A 69 -14.74 9.89 7.00
CA TYR A 69 -16.14 9.51 6.89
C TYR A 69 -16.31 8.48 5.79
N LEU A 70 -17.20 7.51 6.03
CA LEU A 70 -17.59 6.51 5.04
C LEU A 70 -19.08 6.20 5.21
N ASN A 71 -19.88 6.51 4.20
CA ASN A 71 -21.27 6.08 4.14
C ASN A 71 -21.34 4.62 3.70
N ARG A 72 -21.46 3.70 4.66
CA ARG A 72 -21.42 2.25 4.40
C ARG A 72 -22.52 1.75 3.47
N GLU A 73 -23.67 2.42 3.47
CA GLU A 73 -24.82 2.01 2.67
C GLU A 73 -24.70 2.47 1.21
N ARG A 74 -23.96 3.56 0.95
CA ARG A 74 -23.91 4.22 -0.36
C ARG A 74 -22.55 4.07 -1.06
N PHE A 75 -21.45 3.94 -0.31
CA PHE A 75 -20.12 3.82 -0.89
C PHE A 75 -19.99 2.54 -1.72
N GLN A 76 -19.82 2.74 -3.04
CA GLN A 76 -19.76 1.68 -4.05
C GLN A 76 -20.96 0.72 -3.94
N ALA A 77 -22.14 1.22 -3.62
CA ALA A 77 -23.32 0.39 -3.49
C ALA A 77 -23.79 -0.09 -4.87
N LEU A 78 -24.11 -1.38 -4.98
CA LEU A 78 -24.74 -1.97 -6.15
C LEU A 78 -26.14 -2.43 -5.79
N THR A 79 -27.05 -2.39 -6.77
CA THR A 79 -28.41 -2.89 -6.56
C THR A 79 -28.41 -4.42 -6.55
N MET A 80 -28.87 -5.00 -5.44
CA MET A 80 -28.92 -6.44 -5.22
C MET A 80 -30.37 -6.93 -5.09
N ARG A 81 -30.62 -8.16 -5.55
CA ARG A 81 -31.87 -8.88 -5.32
C ARG A 81 -31.68 -9.81 -4.11
N PRO A 82 -32.49 -9.69 -3.05
CA PRO A 82 -32.42 -10.65 -1.94
C PRO A 82 -32.92 -12.02 -2.42
N LEU A 83 -32.14 -13.06 -2.15
CA LEU A 83 -32.44 -14.45 -2.55
C LEU A 83 -32.65 -15.39 -1.34
N GLY A 84 -32.50 -14.87 -0.12
CA GLY A 84 -32.83 -15.58 1.12
C GLY A 84 -31.61 -16.17 1.82
N ILE A 85 -31.82 -17.26 2.57
CA ILE A 85 -30.74 -17.97 3.28
C ILE A 85 -30.02 -18.90 2.30
N GLY A 86 -28.69 -18.94 2.35
CA GLY A 86 -27.87 -19.87 1.57
C GLY A 86 -27.56 -21.17 2.31
N GLU A 87 -26.79 -22.05 1.66
CA GLU A 87 -26.20 -23.21 2.32
C GLU A 87 -25.13 -22.73 3.30
N SER A 88 -24.99 -23.39 4.45
CA SER A 88 -23.92 -23.06 5.40
C SER A 88 -22.58 -23.45 4.79
N ASP A 89 -21.52 -22.72 5.15
CA ASP A 89 -20.13 -23.04 4.77
C ASP A 89 -19.68 -24.37 5.43
N GLU A 90 -18.43 -24.75 5.18
CA GLU A 90 -17.79 -25.96 5.71
C GLU A 90 -17.77 -26.00 7.24
N ASP A 91 -17.77 -24.84 7.87
CA ASP A 91 -17.77 -24.63 9.31
C ASP A 91 -19.19 -24.46 9.92
N ASN A 92 -20.24 -24.63 9.13
CA ASN A 92 -21.65 -24.44 9.50
C ASN A 92 -22.00 -23.00 9.94
N ASN A 93 -21.22 -22.01 9.50
CA ASN A 93 -21.58 -20.60 9.56
C ASN A 93 -22.73 -20.31 8.59
N ARG A 94 -23.59 -19.38 8.99
CA ARG A 94 -24.80 -19.06 8.23
C ARG A 94 -24.49 -18.11 7.10
N THR A 95 -24.94 -18.44 5.89
CA THR A 95 -24.82 -17.58 4.71
C THR A 95 -26.15 -16.93 4.30
N ILE A 96 -26.06 -15.83 3.57
CA ILE A 96 -27.18 -15.05 3.04
C ILE A 96 -26.96 -14.86 1.54
N ARG A 97 -27.94 -15.26 0.74
CA ARG A 97 -27.89 -15.12 -0.72
C ARG A 97 -28.45 -13.77 -1.16
N GLU A 98 -27.68 -13.10 -1.98
CA GLU A 98 -28.10 -11.97 -2.80
C GLU A 98 -27.56 -12.12 -4.22
N GLY A 99 -28.22 -11.51 -5.20
CA GLY A 99 -27.77 -11.57 -6.59
C GLY A 99 -27.76 -10.21 -7.28
N PHE A 100 -26.79 -9.98 -8.17
CA PHE A 100 -26.70 -8.72 -8.91
C PHE A 100 -27.97 -8.46 -9.74
N ASP A 101 -28.51 -7.24 -9.62
CA ASP A 101 -29.44 -6.71 -10.60
C ASP A 101 -28.68 -5.94 -11.69
N PHE A 102 -28.15 -6.68 -12.68
CA PHE A 102 -27.34 -6.07 -13.74
C PHE A 102 -28.11 -5.02 -14.56
N GLU A 103 -29.44 -5.10 -14.65
CA GLU A 103 -30.23 -4.09 -15.36
C GLU A 103 -30.29 -2.79 -14.55
N ALA A 104 -30.45 -2.88 -13.22
CA ALA A 104 -30.34 -1.70 -12.37
C ALA A 104 -28.91 -1.12 -12.35
N ILE A 105 -27.88 -1.99 -12.26
CA ILE A 105 -26.47 -1.57 -12.23
C ILE A 105 -26.08 -0.78 -13.47
N LYS A 106 -26.43 -1.24 -14.68
CA LYS A 106 -26.16 -0.51 -15.94
C LYS A 106 -26.73 0.90 -15.98
N ASN A 107 -27.74 1.19 -15.16
CA ASN A 107 -28.42 2.47 -15.10
C ASN A 107 -27.96 3.37 -13.95
N ILE A 108 -26.93 2.96 -13.19
CA ILE A 108 -26.28 3.82 -12.19
C ILE A 108 -25.74 5.06 -12.91
N LYS A 109 -25.93 6.21 -12.27
CA LYS A 109 -25.42 7.51 -12.72
C LYS A 109 -24.37 7.99 -11.75
N ILE A 110 -23.45 8.79 -12.24
CA ILE A 110 -22.47 9.51 -11.43
C ILE A 110 -22.79 11.00 -11.43
N LEU A 111 -22.38 11.70 -10.38
CA LEU A 111 -22.34 13.15 -10.38
C LEU A 111 -21.32 13.63 -11.43
N SER A 112 -21.62 14.70 -12.17
CA SER A 112 -20.67 15.20 -13.17
C SER A 112 -19.37 15.66 -12.51
N ASP A 113 -18.24 15.42 -13.19
CA ASP A 113 -16.90 15.81 -12.73
C ASP A 113 -16.83 17.29 -12.28
N ALA A 114 -17.43 18.17 -13.08
CA ALA A 114 -17.46 19.60 -12.81
C ALA A 114 -18.29 19.95 -11.56
N ASP A 115 -19.44 19.30 -11.38
CA ASP A 115 -20.28 19.53 -10.20
C ASP A 115 -19.64 18.96 -8.93
N ALA A 116 -19.03 17.77 -9.01
CA ALA A 116 -18.31 17.14 -7.91
C ALA A 116 -17.12 18.00 -7.46
N LEU A 117 -16.28 18.45 -8.39
CA LEU A 117 -15.15 19.34 -8.11
C LEU A 117 -15.62 20.65 -7.48
N SER A 118 -16.64 21.30 -8.07
CA SER A 118 -17.16 22.57 -7.55
C SER A 118 -17.72 22.43 -6.13
N ARG A 119 -18.38 21.31 -5.81
CA ARG A 119 -18.89 21.05 -4.45
C ARG A 119 -17.76 20.78 -3.46
N ALA A 120 -16.77 19.97 -3.85
CA ALA A 120 -15.61 19.68 -3.01
C ALA A 120 -14.84 20.96 -2.65
N GLU A 121 -14.53 21.80 -3.64
CA GLU A 121 -13.83 23.07 -3.42
C GLU A 121 -14.64 24.03 -2.54
N ALA A 122 -15.95 24.15 -2.77
CA ALA A 122 -16.82 25.01 -1.97
C ALA A 122 -16.89 24.57 -0.50
N ALA A 123 -16.95 23.25 -0.25
CA ALA A 123 -17.00 22.72 1.11
C ALA A 123 -15.68 22.92 1.87
N LEU A 124 -14.55 22.66 1.21
CA LEU A 124 -13.22 22.91 1.79
C LEU A 124 -12.99 24.40 2.07
N GLU A 125 -13.44 25.29 1.17
CA GLU A 125 -13.38 26.75 1.36
C GLU A 125 -14.24 27.18 2.56
N ALA A 126 -15.49 26.69 2.65
CA ALA A 126 -16.40 27.01 3.74
C ALA A 126 -15.87 26.59 5.12
N ALA A 127 -15.13 25.47 5.18
CA ALA A 127 -14.49 24.98 6.39
C ALA A 127 -13.15 25.66 6.71
N GLY A 128 -12.61 26.49 5.81
CA GLY A 128 -11.25 27.04 5.93
C GLY A 128 -10.16 25.97 5.87
N LEU A 129 -10.42 24.88 5.14
CA LEU A 129 -9.58 23.70 4.99
C LEU A 129 -8.99 23.55 3.58
N LYS A 130 -9.02 24.62 2.78
CA LYS A 130 -8.48 24.61 1.42
C LYS A 130 -7.02 24.13 1.39
N VAL A 131 -6.74 23.19 0.49
CA VAL A 131 -5.36 22.75 0.21
C VAL A 131 -4.63 23.87 -0.53
N GLN A 132 -3.42 24.21 -0.08
CA GLN A 132 -2.63 25.24 -0.75
C GLN A 132 -1.91 24.64 -1.97
N GLY A 133 -2.23 25.16 -3.16
CA GLY A 133 -1.63 24.70 -4.42
C GLY A 133 -2.11 23.32 -4.86
N GLY A 134 -1.47 22.79 -5.91
CA GLY A 134 -1.79 21.48 -6.48
C GLY A 134 -2.98 21.45 -7.43
N THR A 135 -3.15 20.33 -8.12
CA THR A 135 -4.28 20.06 -9.03
C THR A 135 -5.23 19.04 -8.42
N ALA A 136 -6.54 19.23 -8.62
CA ALA A 136 -7.51 18.20 -8.34
C ALA A 136 -7.41 17.10 -9.41
N ASN A 137 -7.33 15.86 -8.96
CA ASN A 137 -7.47 14.66 -9.78
C ASN A 137 -8.91 14.17 -9.64
N ILE A 138 -9.52 13.83 -10.77
CA ILE A 138 -10.88 13.31 -10.82
C ILE A 138 -10.80 11.86 -11.27
N GLY A 139 -11.45 10.97 -10.53
CA GLY A 139 -11.51 9.56 -10.84
C GLY A 139 -12.84 8.93 -10.45
N HIS A 140 -12.96 7.62 -10.70
CA HIS A 140 -14.21 6.89 -10.50
C HIS A 140 -13.93 5.46 -10.06
N SER A 141 -14.74 4.93 -9.15
CA SER A 141 -14.89 3.48 -8.99
C SER A 141 -15.56 2.93 -10.25
N ARG A 142 -15.01 1.86 -10.82
CA ARG A 142 -15.50 1.16 -11.99
C ARG A 142 -15.86 -0.28 -11.61
N PHE A 143 -17.08 -0.69 -11.93
CA PHE A 143 -17.55 -2.06 -11.79
C PHE A 143 -17.72 -2.70 -13.17
N GLU A 144 -17.02 -3.80 -13.37
CA GLU A 144 -16.99 -4.58 -14.60
C GLU A 144 -17.54 -5.97 -14.32
N ALA A 145 -18.36 -6.50 -15.21
CA ALA A 145 -18.77 -7.91 -15.17
C ALA A 145 -18.79 -8.52 -16.57
N VAL A 146 -18.33 -9.76 -16.66
CA VAL A 146 -18.34 -10.57 -17.88
C VAL A 146 -18.97 -11.92 -17.61
N ASP A 147 -19.59 -12.53 -18.63
CA ASP A 147 -19.99 -13.93 -18.53
C ASP A 147 -18.77 -14.88 -18.61
N LYS A 148 -19.02 -16.18 -18.43
CA LYS A 148 -17.97 -17.22 -18.48
C LYS A 148 -17.21 -17.28 -19.82
N ALA A 149 -17.81 -16.78 -20.92
CA ALA A 149 -17.18 -16.70 -22.23
C ALA A 149 -16.42 -15.38 -22.45
N GLY A 150 -16.51 -14.44 -21.51
CA GLY A 150 -15.89 -13.12 -21.60
C GLY A 150 -16.75 -12.05 -22.27
N ALA A 151 -18.03 -12.32 -22.53
CA ALA A 151 -18.94 -11.30 -23.05
C ALA A 151 -19.26 -10.28 -21.95
N VAL A 152 -19.12 -8.99 -22.27
CA VAL A 152 -19.37 -7.90 -21.32
C VAL A 152 -20.85 -7.87 -20.94
N ILE A 153 -21.12 -8.00 -19.64
CA ILE A 153 -22.44 -7.82 -19.05
C ILE A 153 -22.63 -6.37 -18.66
N THR A 154 -21.65 -5.78 -17.96
CA THR A 154 -21.66 -4.38 -17.57
C THR A 154 -20.25 -3.83 -17.43
N ASP A 155 -20.14 -2.52 -17.64
CA ASP A 155 -18.95 -1.71 -17.41
C ASP A 155 -19.45 -0.33 -16.99
N THR A 156 -19.41 -0.06 -15.68
CA THR A 156 -20.19 1.02 -15.07
C THR A 156 -19.38 1.76 -14.03
N PHE A 157 -19.32 3.08 -14.15
CA PHE A 157 -18.79 3.94 -13.09
C PHE A 157 -19.83 4.15 -11.99
N LEU A 158 -19.39 4.10 -10.73
CA LEU A 158 -20.29 4.11 -9.56
C LEU A 158 -20.32 5.45 -8.83
N ASP A 159 -19.22 6.20 -8.90
CA ASP A 159 -19.03 7.41 -8.12
C ASP A 159 -18.10 8.39 -8.86
N THR A 160 -17.99 9.61 -8.32
CA THR A 160 -17.02 10.62 -8.74
C THR A 160 -16.17 11.00 -7.54
N GLN A 161 -14.86 10.79 -7.68
CA GLN A 161 -13.86 10.97 -6.63
C GLN A 161 -13.02 12.20 -6.96
N ILE A 162 -12.86 13.09 -5.98
CA ILE A 162 -12.04 14.29 -6.09
C ILE A 162 -10.90 14.18 -5.10
N ASP A 163 -9.69 14.07 -5.62
CA ASP A 163 -8.45 13.96 -4.86
C ASP A 163 -7.60 15.21 -5.09
N PHE A 164 -7.23 15.92 -4.03
CA PHE A 164 -6.42 17.13 -4.14
C PHE A 164 -4.94 16.80 -3.97
N GLU A 165 -4.13 17.03 -5.00
CA GLU A 165 -2.68 16.89 -4.84
C GLU A 165 -2.16 17.95 -3.87
N ALA A 166 -1.69 17.52 -2.71
CA ALA A 166 -1.06 18.40 -1.75
C ALA A 166 0.33 18.83 -2.20
N VAL A 167 0.64 20.12 -2.04
CA VAL A 167 1.99 20.66 -2.24
C VAL A 167 2.45 21.47 -1.04
N THR A 168 3.76 21.60 -0.89
CA THR A 168 4.38 22.50 0.08
C THR A 168 4.13 23.97 -0.31
N PRO A 169 4.31 24.95 0.60
CA PRO A 169 4.13 26.37 0.30
C PRO A 169 4.94 26.92 -0.90
N ASN A 170 6.01 26.25 -1.29
CA ASN A 170 6.85 26.57 -2.44
C ASN A 170 6.68 25.60 -3.63
N GLY A 171 5.65 24.74 -3.61
CA GLY A 171 5.19 23.98 -4.76
C GLY A 171 5.83 22.60 -4.97
N TYR A 172 6.53 22.02 -3.99
CA TYR A 172 6.96 20.62 -4.07
C TYR A 172 5.80 19.69 -3.74
N THR A 173 5.68 18.57 -4.47
CA THR A 173 4.68 17.55 -4.20
C THR A 173 4.84 16.98 -2.80
N LEU A 174 3.74 16.94 -2.06
CA LEU A 174 3.63 16.31 -0.75
C LEU A 174 2.93 14.95 -0.92
N LYS A 175 3.55 13.87 -0.43
CA LYS A 175 3.04 12.49 -0.52
C LYS A 175 2.89 11.89 0.86
N GLY A 176 2.02 10.89 0.99
CA GLY A 176 1.84 10.09 2.20
C GLY A 176 0.55 10.43 2.96
N PRO A 177 0.20 9.65 3.99
CA PRO A 177 -1.11 9.69 4.64
C PRO A 177 -1.46 11.05 5.25
N GLY A 178 -0.46 11.85 5.65
CA GLY A 178 -0.65 13.19 6.21
C GLY A 178 -0.79 14.31 5.17
N ALA A 179 -1.02 13.94 3.92
CA ALA A 179 -1.24 14.84 2.80
C ALA A 179 -2.54 14.51 2.05
N ASP A 180 -3.27 13.47 2.48
CA ASP A 180 -4.46 12.96 1.82
C ASP A 180 -5.65 13.91 1.99
N VAL A 181 -6.31 14.22 0.88
CA VAL A 181 -7.54 15.01 0.82
C VAL A 181 -8.41 14.47 -0.32
N LYS A 182 -9.41 13.69 0.04
CA LYS A 182 -10.29 12.99 -0.89
C LYS A 182 -11.75 13.17 -0.51
N ILE A 183 -12.60 13.45 -1.50
CA ILE A 183 -14.06 13.50 -1.34
C ILE A 183 -14.71 12.70 -2.47
N VAL A 184 -15.56 11.74 -2.11
CA VAL A 184 -16.26 10.87 -3.07
C VAL A 184 -17.76 11.14 -3.00
N PHE A 185 -18.36 11.34 -4.16
CA PHE A 185 -19.80 11.55 -4.32
C PHE A 185 -20.43 10.41 -5.12
N ASP A 186 -21.61 9.98 -4.72
CA ASP A 186 -22.44 9.12 -5.57
C ASP A 186 -23.23 9.92 -6.63
N GLY A 187 -24.08 9.22 -7.40
CA GLY A 187 -24.93 9.81 -8.44
C GLY A 187 -25.93 10.87 -8.00
N ASP A 188 -26.37 10.84 -6.73
CA ASP A 188 -27.27 11.86 -6.17
C ASP A 188 -26.48 13.07 -5.63
N GLY A 189 -25.14 12.98 -5.65
CA GLY A 189 -24.24 13.97 -5.11
C GLY A 189 -24.17 13.96 -3.58
N VAL A 190 -24.51 12.83 -2.95
CA VAL A 190 -24.28 12.57 -1.53
C VAL A 190 -22.83 12.13 -1.34
N VAL A 191 -22.16 12.66 -0.31
CA VAL A 191 -20.81 12.21 0.03
C VAL A 191 -20.85 10.78 0.56
N THR A 192 -20.02 9.91 -0.01
CA THR A 192 -19.93 8.50 0.39
C THR A 192 -18.59 8.15 1.02
N GLN A 193 -17.53 8.91 0.76
CA GLN A 193 -16.25 8.83 1.45
C GLN A 193 -15.65 10.22 1.57
N LEU A 194 -15.01 10.52 2.69
CA LEU A 194 -14.23 11.73 2.90
C LEU A 194 -13.01 11.40 3.74
N ASN A 195 -11.84 11.81 3.24
CA ASN A 195 -10.59 11.82 3.97
C ASN A 195 -9.98 13.22 3.93
N TYR A 196 -9.52 13.72 5.07
CA TYR A 196 -8.72 14.94 5.12
C TYR A 196 -7.66 14.85 6.22
N ALA A 197 -6.41 14.92 5.82
CA ALA A 197 -5.25 14.81 6.69
C ALA A 197 -4.16 15.87 6.45
N PHE A 198 -4.44 16.87 5.61
CA PHE A 198 -3.47 17.89 5.22
C PHE A 198 -3.01 18.77 6.39
N ARG A 199 -1.69 19.03 6.48
CA ARG A 199 -1.07 19.90 7.50
C ARG A 199 -0.83 21.31 6.98
N VAL A 200 -0.91 22.30 7.87
CA VAL A 200 -0.43 23.65 7.56
C VAL A 200 1.08 23.71 7.78
N LEU A 201 1.80 24.04 6.72
CA LEU A 201 3.25 24.06 6.69
C LEU A 201 3.80 25.48 6.54
N ALA A 202 4.96 25.73 7.14
CA ALA A 202 5.77 26.91 6.86
C ALA A 202 7.18 26.49 6.45
N GLU A 203 7.77 27.24 5.51
CA GLU A 203 9.17 27.02 5.13
C GLU A 203 10.07 27.21 6.34
N GLY A 204 10.88 26.19 6.62
CA GLY A 204 11.82 26.18 7.74
C GLY A 204 13.26 26.34 7.30
N GLN A 205 14.17 25.82 8.11
CA GLN A 205 15.60 25.84 7.80
C GLN A 205 15.93 24.99 6.58
N ARG A 206 16.96 25.39 5.83
CA ARG A 206 17.50 24.56 4.74
C ARG A 206 18.43 23.52 5.33
N ALA A 207 18.26 22.27 4.91
CA ALA A 207 19.07 21.13 5.32
C ALA A 207 19.86 20.57 4.14
N ALA A 208 21.05 20.05 4.44
CA ALA A 208 21.92 19.44 3.44
C ALA A 208 21.31 18.14 2.91
N LEU A 209 21.46 17.91 1.62
CA LEU A 209 20.91 16.76 0.93
C LEU A 209 21.99 15.78 0.49
N LEU A 210 21.67 14.49 0.54
CA LEU A 210 22.37 13.47 -0.21
C LEU A 210 22.37 13.85 -1.70
N SER A 211 23.49 13.63 -2.38
CA SER A 211 23.49 13.68 -3.84
C SER A 211 22.57 12.60 -4.42
N THR A 212 22.04 12.84 -5.63
CA THR A 212 21.21 11.84 -6.34
C THR A 212 21.93 10.51 -6.53
N SER A 213 23.26 10.51 -6.69
CA SER A 213 24.06 9.29 -6.76
C SER A 213 24.13 8.55 -5.43
N GLN A 214 24.30 9.25 -4.30
CA GLN A 214 24.27 8.63 -2.97
C GLN A 214 22.88 8.06 -2.66
N ALA A 215 21.82 8.82 -2.95
CA ALA A 215 20.45 8.36 -2.77
C ALA A 215 20.16 7.12 -3.65
N LYS A 216 20.65 7.09 -4.90
CA LYS A 216 20.49 5.95 -5.82
C LYS A 216 21.30 4.73 -5.37
N LEU A 217 22.53 4.92 -4.88
CA LEU A 217 23.33 3.84 -4.28
C LEU A 217 22.56 3.21 -3.12
N ARG A 218 22.05 4.05 -2.20
CA ARG A 218 21.25 3.63 -1.06
C ARG A 218 19.97 2.91 -1.48
N ALA A 219 19.23 3.43 -2.46
CA ALA A 219 18.04 2.78 -2.99
C ALA A 219 18.36 1.42 -3.61
N ALA A 220 19.39 1.34 -4.45
CA ALA A 220 19.80 0.09 -5.08
C ALA A 220 20.27 -0.95 -4.05
N ALA A 221 21.11 -0.54 -3.09
CA ALA A 221 21.56 -1.39 -1.98
C ALA A 221 20.38 -2.02 -1.24
N LYS A 222 19.31 -1.24 -1.05
CA LYS A 222 18.06 -1.67 -0.42
C LYS A 222 17.26 -2.67 -1.27
N TYR A 223 17.10 -2.43 -2.57
CA TYR A 223 16.44 -3.40 -3.45
C TYR A 223 17.22 -4.71 -3.61
N PHE A 224 18.55 -4.64 -3.62
CA PHE A 224 19.43 -5.81 -3.72
C PHE A 224 19.71 -6.50 -2.37
N ASP A 225 19.23 -5.93 -1.26
CA ASP A 225 19.55 -6.34 0.12
C ASP A 225 21.06 -6.55 0.37
N VAL A 226 21.85 -5.53 0.06
CA VAL A 226 23.30 -5.52 0.27
C VAL A 226 23.77 -4.19 0.83
N ASN A 227 25.01 -4.14 1.32
CA ASN A 227 25.64 -2.88 1.68
C ASN A 227 25.91 -2.02 0.44
N GLU A 228 25.92 -0.70 0.60
CA GLU A 228 26.12 0.26 -0.50
C GLU A 228 27.45 0.06 -1.26
N ASP A 229 28.50 -0.45 -0.61
CA ASP A 229 29.81 -0.74 -1.23
C ASP A 229 29.80 -1.94 -2.20
N MET A 230 28.75 -2.75 -2.15
CA MET A 230 28.50 -3.86 -3.06
C MET A 230 27.79 -3.44 -4.34
N ILE A 231 27.33 -2.18 -4.43
CA ILE A 231 26.63 -1.65 -5.58
C ILE A 231 27.57 -0.90 -6.52
N SER A 232 27.37 -1.08 -7.81
CA SER A 232 28.00 -0.27 -8.87
C SER A 232 26.93 0.42 -9.70
N LEU A 233 27.12 1.71 -10.00
CA LEU A 233 26.21 2.48 -10.85
C LEU A 233 26.81 2.68 -12.25
N GLN A 234 26.05 2.34 -13.29
CA GLN A 234 26.42 2.57 -14.68
C GLN A 234 25.17 2.89 -15.52
N ASN A 235 25.24 3.92 -16.37
CA ASN A 235 24.16 4.30 -17.29
C ASN A 235 22.77 4.43 -16.62
N ASN A 236 22.69 5.09 -15.46
CA ASN A 236 21.49 5.23 -14.63
C ASN A 236 20.94 3.94 -13.98
N CYS A 237 21.58 2.81 -14.18
CA CYS A 237 21.22 1.55 -13.53
C CYS A 237 22.28 1.10 -12.53
N ALA A 238 21.88 0.18 -11.65
CA ALA A 238 22.67 -0.38 -10.58
C ALA A 238 22.83 -1.89 -10.76
N SER A 239 24.00 -2.41 -10.41
CA SER A 239 24.30 -3.85 -10.35
C SER A 239 24.90 -4.20 -9.00
N SER A 240 24.55 -5.38 -8.48
CA SER A 240 25.12 -5.97 -7.27
C SER A 240 26.26 -6.93 -7.60
N ARG A 241 27.22 -7.11 -6.69
CA ARG A 241 28.31 -8.10 -6.82
C ARG A 241 27.86 -9.54 -6.54
N VAL A 242 26.69 -9.72 -5.92
CA VAL A 242 26.21 -11.03 -5.43
C VAL A 242 24.90 -11.47 -6.09
N GLN A 243 24.19 -10.57 -6.77
CA GLN A 243 22.95 -10.89 -7.48
C GLN A 243 23.09 -10.58 -8.97
N LEU A 244 22.56 -11.47 -9.81
CA LEU A 244 22.50 -11.29 -11.26
C LEU A 244 21.37 -10.32 -11.63
N GLY A 245 21.57 -9.54 -12.70
CA GLY A 245 20.59 -8.59 -13.19
C GLY A 245 20.97 -7.13 -12.97
N THR A 246 20.14 -6.22 -13.49
CA THR A 246 20.39 -4.78 -13.45
C THR A 246 19.14 -4.02 -13.06
N LEU A 247 19.25 -3.19 -12.03
CA LEU A 247 18.16 -2.36 -11.52
C LEU A 247 18.25 -0.94 -12.07
N CYS A 248 17.28 -0.51 -12.87
CA CYS A 248 17.27 0.82 -13.47
C CYS A 248 16.29 1.72 -12.72
N LEU A 249 16.81 2.73 -12.00
CA LEU A 249 16.02 3.60 -11.15
C LEU A 249 16.01 5.05 -11.64
N GLN A 250 14.82 5.64 -11.62
CA GLN A 250 14.58 7.07 -11.76
C GLN A 250 14.11 7.63 -10.42
N SER A 251 14.47 8.88 -10.13
CA SER A 251 14.09 9.54 -8.88
C SER A 251 13.43 10.88 -9.14
N GLU A 252 12.39 11.18 -8.37
CA GLU A 252 11.81 12.51 -8.24
C GLU A 252 11.93 13.02 -6.80
N MET A 253 12.01 14.34 -6.62
CA MET A 253 12.07 14.96 -5.30
C MET A 253 10.64 15.21 -4.80
N VAL A 254 10.31 14.68 -3.63
CA VAL A 254 9.01 14.84 -2.97
C VAL A 254 9.20 15.17 -1.50
N TYR A 255 8.15 15.57 -0.81
CA TYR A 255 8.12 15.63 0.65
C TYR A 255 7.18 14.55 1.17
N TYR A 256 7.60 13.82 2.20
CA TYR A 256 6.77 12.78 2.81
C TYR A 256 6.08 13.34 4.05
N ALA A 257 4.75 13.26 4.08
CA ALA A 257 3.89 13.62 5.20
C ALA A 257 3.40 12.35 5.91
N PRO A 258 3.95 12.01 7.10
CA PRO A 258 3.48 10.89 7.90
C PRO A 258 2.02 11.07 8.35
N PRO A 259 1.32 10.03 8.82
CA PRO A 259 -0.05 10.16 9.33
C PRO A 259 -0.18 11.18 10.49
N LEU A 260 -1.39 11.72 10.71
CA LEU A 260 -1.63 12.79 11.69
C LEU A 260 -1.47 12.37 13.16
N ASP A 261 -1.58 11.08 13.48
CA ASP A 261 -1.30 10.55 14.82
C ASP A 261 0.19 10.62 15.20
N MET A 262 1.06 10.83 14.20
CA MET A 262 2.46 11.15 14.43
C MET A 262 2.66 12.65 14.60
N ALA A 263 3.03 13.06 15.81
CA ALA A 263 3.27 14.44 16.21
C ALA A 263 4.60 15.00 15.67
N VAL A 264 4.79 14.92 14.35
CA VAL A 264 5.99 15.41 13.66
C VAL A 264 6.08 16.93 13.73
N GLN A 265 7.28 17.44 13.96
CA GLN A 265 7.55 18.88 13.99
C GLN A 265 8.04 19.41 12.64
N GLN A 266 8.61 18.51 11.83
CA GLN A 266 9.18 18.83 10.54
C GLN A 266 8.78 17.80 9.48
N ILE A 267 8.59 18.29 8.25
CA ILE A 267 8.40 17.49 7.05
C ILE A 267 9.65 17.64 6.18
N ALA A 268 10.24 16.51 5.80
CA ALA A 268 11.55 16.44 5.15
C ALA A 268 11.46 15.99 3.68
N PRO A 269 12.39 16.45 2.82
CA PRO A 269 12.48 16.00 1.44
C PRO A 269 12.93 14.53 1.36
N HIS A 270 12.42 13.84 0.35
CA HIS A 270 12.70 12.45 0.02
C HIS A 270 12.91 12.31 -1.48
N TYR A 271 13.75 11.35 -1.87
CA TYR A 271 13.81 10.82 -3.22
C TYR A 271 12.80 9.68 -3.35
N LEU A 272 11.82 9.86 -4.24
CA LEU A 272 10.91 8.79 -4.64
C LEU A 272 11.51 8.05 -5.84
N PHE A 273 11.92 6.81 -5.62
CA PHE A 273 12.47 5.95 -6.66
C PHE A 273 11.40 5.07 -7.29
N LYS A 274 11.41 5.04 -8.62
CA LYS A 274 10.61 4.17 -9.48
C LYS A 274 11.54 3.48 -10.49
N GLY A 275 11.18 2.31 -10.97
CA GLY A 275 11.98 1.67 -12.00
C GLY A 275 11.71 0.19 -12.18
N SER A 276 12.67 -0.46 -12.85
CA SER A 276 12.56 -1.87 -13.19
C SER A 276 13.84 -2.64 -12.90
N PHE A 277 13.65 -3.90 -12.54
CA PHE A 277 14.68 -4.91 -12.42
C PHE A 277 14.75 -5.74 -13.69
N ASN A 278 15.95 -5.85 -14.28
CA ASN A 278 16.18 -6.57 -15.52
C ASN A 278 16.96 -7.85 -15.22
N LEU A 279 16.39 -9.01 -15.56
CA LEU A 279 17.01 -10.32 -15.41
C LEU A 279 16.77 -11.14 -16.66
N GLU A 280 17.85 -11.65 -17.26
CA GLU A 280 17.79 -12.56 -18.43
C GLU A 280 16.94 -12.01 -19.61
N GLY A 281 16.97 -10.69 -19.82
CA GLY A 281 16.20 -10.03 -20.89
C GLY A 281 14.72 -9.78 -20.57
N LYS A 282 14.27 -10.11 -19.37
CA LYS A 282 12.94 -9.73 -18.84
C LYS A 282 13.08 -8.53 -17.92
N SER A 283 12.09 -7.65 -17.93
CA SER A 283 12.00 -6.45 -17.08
C SER A 283 10.80 -6.59 -16.15
N PHE A 284 10.99 -6.32 -14.87
CA PHE A 284 9.98 -6.38 -13.82
C PHE A 284 9.92 -5.01 -13.14
N GLU A 285 8.75 -4.39 -13.08
CA GLU A 285 8.58 -3.16 -12.30
C GLU A 285 8.81 -3.44 -10.81
N VAL A 286 9.53 -2.55 -10.13
CA VAL A 286 9.76 -2.66 -8.68
C VAL A 286 8.84 -1.71 -7.92
N ARG A 287 8.49 -2.05 -6.67
CA ARG A 287 7.71 -1.19 -5.77
C ARG A 287 8.35 0.19 -5.64
N ASN A 288 7.52 1.22 -5.49
CA ASN A 288 7.98 2.59 -5.30
C ASN A 288 8.66 2.72 -3.93
N LEU A 289 9.87 3.30 -3.90
CA LEU A 289 10.67 3.41 -2.66
C LEU A 289 11.02 4.85 -2.32
N LEU A 290 10.70 5.27 -1.10
CA LEU A 290 11.10 6.56 -0.53
C LEU A 290 12.44 6.43 0.20
N ILE A 291 13.41 7.27 -0.17
CA ILE A 291 14.69 7.43 0.52
C ILE A 291 14.76 8.86 1.08
N PRO A 292 14.97 9.04 2.40
CA PRO A 292 15.19 10.36 2.97
C PRO A 292 16.31 11.10 2.24
N ALA A 293 16.05 12.34 1.83
CA ALA A 293 17.05 13.12 1.09
C ALA A 293 18.05 13.80 2.02
N LEU A 294 17.77 13.91 3.32
CA LEU A 294 18.63 14.60 4.28
C LEU A 294 19.94 13.84 4.55
N GLU A 295 21.07 14.56 4.60
CA GLU A 295 22.36 13.98 5.02
C GLU A 295 22.35 13.50 6.47
N ASP A 296 21.62 14.22 7.34
CA ASP A 296 21.49 13.91 8.76
C ASP A 296 20.29 12.99 9.06
N ALA A 297 19.67 12.37 8.05
CA ALA A 297 18.64 11.35 8.26
C ALA A 297 19.15 10.20 9.16
N PRO A 298 18.29 9.54 9.94
CA PRO A 298 18.70 8.45 10.83
C PRO A 298 19.52 7.40 10.07
N GLN A 299 20.71 7.11 10.60
CA GLN A 299 21.59 6.04 10.15
C GLN A 299 21.58 4.95 11.20
N VAL A 300 21.23 3.75 10.78
CA VAL A 300 21.05 2.59 11.66
C VAL A 300 22.24 1.67 11.50
N SER A 301 22.83 1.25 12.61
CA SER A 301 23.79 0.16 12.65
C SER A 301 23.21 -0.98 13.48
N LEU A 302 23.36 -2.20 12.96
CA LEU A 302 22.89 -3.41 13.60
C LEU A 302 24.11 -4.25 14.01
N THR A 303 24.11 -4.71 15.27
CA THR A 303 25.07 -5.71 15.75
C THR A 303 24.31 -6.95 16.19
N MET A 304 24.67 -8.09 15.62
CA MET A 304 24.10 -9.39 15.96
C MET A 304 25.16 -10.37 16.46
N SER A 305 24.72 -11.33 17.26
CA SER A 305 25.50 -12.50 17.66
C SER A 305 24.63 -13.74 17.77
N VAL A 306 25.21 -14.91 17.47
CA VAL A 306 24.56 -16.21 17.66
C VAL A 306 25.15 -16.87 18.91
N SER A 307 24.29 -17.24 19.85
CA SER A 307 24.65 -18.01 21.04
C SER A 307 24.19 -19.47 20.94
N SER A 308 24.59 -20.32 21.88
CA SER A 308 24.28 -21.75 21.88
C SER A 308 22.78 -22.02 21.69
N GLY A 309 22.43 -22.93 20.78
CA GLY A 309 21.03 -23.26 20.47
C GLY A 309 20.34 -22.29 19.51
N ASN A 310 21.09 -21.67 18.58
CA ASN A 310 20.58 -20.69 17.60
C ASN A 310 19.79 -19.54 18.24
N THR A 311 20.23 -19.06 19.41
CA THR A 311 19.62 -17.87 20.01
C THR A 311 20.35 -16.64 19.49
N ILE A 312 19.62 -15.80 18.75
CA ILE A 312 20.10 -14.51 18.23
C ILE A 312 19.95 -13.46 19.32
N LYS A 313 20.99 -12.64 19.47
CA LYS A 313 20.96 -11.39 20.24
C LYS A 313 21.34 -10.25 19.33
N ALA A 314 20.49 -9.22 19.29
CA ALA A 314 20.65 -8.10 18.40
C ALA A 314 20.53 -6.77 19.15
N THR A 315 21.28 -5.77 18.70
CA THR A 315 21.19 -4.40 19.20
C THR A 315 21.33 -3.43 18.05
N SER A 316 20.42 -2.48 17.99
CA SER A 316 20.42 -1.36 17.04
C SER A 316 21.00 -0.12 17.70
N GLN A 317 21.88 0.58 17.00
CA GLN A 317 22.34 1.92 17.36
C GLN A 317 22.01 2.89 16.24
N VAL A 318 21.55 4.08 16.62
CA VAL A 318 21.06 5.11 15.69
C VAL A 318 21.92 6.35 15.84
N SER A 319 22.30 6.95 14.72
CA SER A 319 22.94 8.27 14.66
C SER A 319 22.18 9.16 13.67
N GLY A 320 22.18 10.48 13.88
CA GLY A 320 21.35 11.40 13.08
C GLY A 320 19.85 11.27 13.38
N GLY A 321 19.03 12.00 12.63
CA GLY A 321 17.59 12.10 12.82
C GLY A 321 17.21 12.77 14.14
N LYS A 322 15.91 12.76 14.43
CA LYS A 322 15.36 13.37 15.64
C LYS A 322 14.85 12.30 16.61
N ALA A 323 15.50 12.15 17.77
CA ALA A 323 14.96 11.32 18.86
C ALA A 323 13.63 11.89 19.43
N PRO A 324 12.75 11.06 20.02
CA PRO A 324 12.89 9.61 20.21
C PRO A 324 12.75 8.79 18.92
N TYR A 325 13.28 7.57 18.93
CA TYR A 325 13.16 6.62 17.82
C TYR A 325 12.17 5.52 18.17
N SER A 326 11.49 4.99 17.14
CA SER A 326 10.75 3.74 17.20
C SER A 326 11.43 2.64 16.39
N TYR A 327 11.23 1.39 16.79
CA TYR A 327 11.88 0.20 16.24
C TYR A 327 10.85 -0.84 15.82
N ALA A 328 11.02 -1.41 14.64
CA ALA A 328 10.32 -2.60 14.16
C ALA A 328 11.35 -3.62 13.65
N TRP A 329 11.15 -4.89 13.98
CA TRP A 329 12.13 -5.95 13.71
C TRP A 329 11.53 -7.05 12.84
N SER A 330 12.33 -7.58 11.93
CA SER A 330 11.94 -8.68 11.04
C SER A 330 13.06 -9.70 10.91
N SER A 331 12.72 -10.98 10.92
CA SER A 331 13.65 -12.12 10.77
C SER A 331 13.29 -12.91 9.51
N SER A 332 14.30 -13.42 8.81
CA SER A 332 14.15 -14.25 7.60
C SER A 332 13.54 -15.63 7.86
N THR A 333 13.47 -16.08 9.11
CA THR A 333 13.00 -17.42 9.46
C THR A 333 11.86 -17.42 10.45
N THR A 334 11.92 -16.50 11.42
CA THR A 334 11.15 -16.55 12.65
C THR A 334 10.18 -15.38 12.69
N PRO A 335 8.86 -15.62 12.76
CA PRO A 335 7.91 -14.56 13.05
C PRO A 335 8.23 -13.89 14.38
N LEU A 336 8.46 -12.57 14.35
CA LEU A 336 8.79 -11.79 15.53
C LEU A 336 7.56 -11.05 16.04
N THR A 337 7.43 -10.95 17.37
CA THR A 337 6.48 -10.05 18.02
C THR A 337 7.24 -9.31 19.10
N VAL A 338 7.77 -8.15 18.75
CA VAL A 338 8.69 -7.39 19.61
C VAL A 338 8.13 -6.00 19.80
N GLY A 339 8.10 -5.53 21.05
CA GLY A 339 7.72 -4.15 21.33
C GLY A 339 8.71 -3.14 20.75
N ASN A 340 8.40 -1.85 20.91
CA ASN A 340 9.29 -0.77 20.51
C ASN A 340 10.60 -0.77 21.35
N ALA A 341 11.62 -1.51 20.90
CA ALA A 341 12.86 -1.73 21.63
C ALA A 341 14.09 -1.74 20.71
N SER A 342 15.18 -1.12 21.17
CA SER A 342 16.45 -1.05 20.44
C SER A 342 17.28 -2.34 20.50
N SER A 343 16.83 -3.37 21.22
CA SER A 343 17.50 -4.66 21.35
C SER A 343 16.50 -5.78 21.55
N LEU A 344 16.83 -6.97 21.06
CA LEU A 344 16.00 -8.16 21.22
C LEU A 344 16.83 -9.45 21.34
N SER A 345 16.16 -10.51 21.77
CA SER A 345 16.70 -11.87 21.79
C SER A 345 15.59 -12.86 21.44
N TYR A 346 15.87 -13.79 20.53
CA TYR A 346 14.94 -14.84 20.12
C TYR A 346 15.70 -16.10 19.69
N GLY A 347 15.03 -17.25 19.74
CA GLY A 347 15.53 -18.48 19.14
C GLY A 347 15.07 -18.58 17.70
N VAL A 348 15.97 -18.95 16.80
CA VAL A 348 15.62 -19.21 15.39
C VAL A 348 14.70 -20.43 15.32
N SER A 349 13.56 -20.25 14.65
CA SER A 349 12.61 -21.31 14.32
C SER A 349 12.01 -21.02 12.95
N GLY A 350 11.75 -22.05 12.16
CA GLY A 350 11.11 -21.90 10.86
C GLY A 350 10.68 -23.24 10.31
N ARG A 351 10.11 -23.27 9.10
CA ARG A 351 9.69 -24.52 8.45
C ARG A 351 10.61 -24.98 7.30
N GLU A 352 11.72 -24.28 7.11
CA GLU A 352 12.77 -24.61 6.13
C GLU A 352 14.11 -24.88 6.85
N ASN A 353 14.86 -25.86 6.35
CA ASN A 353 16.24 -26.10 6.79
C ASN A 353 17.18 -25.07 6.15
N VAL A 354 17.38 -23.94 6.83
CA VAL A 354 18.31 -22.89 6.40
C VAL A 354 19.59 -22.88 7.25
N THR A 355 20.67 -22.34 6.68
CA THR A 355 21.98 -22.18 7.36
C THR A 355 22.36 -20.73 7.64
N GLU A 356 21.48 -19.80 7.29
CA GLU A 356 21.69 -18.37 7.45
C GLU A 356 20.45 -17.75 8.08
N GLU A 357 20.67 -16.71 8.89
CA GLU A 357 19.63 -15.90 9.50
C GLU A 357 19.92 -14.44 9.22
N THR A 358 18.98 -13.78 8.56
CA THR A 358 18.99 -12.34 8.31
C THR A 358 17.99 -11.67 9.25
N LEU A 359 18.47 -10.68 9.99
CA LEU A 359 17.61 -9.84 10.83
C LEU A 359 17.67 -8.40 10.35
N THR A 360 16.50 -7.77 10.30
CA THR A 360 16.30 -6.38 9.92
C THR A 360 15.77 -5.59 11.09
N VAL A 361 16.24 -4.36 11.24
CA VAL A 361 15.64 -3.35 12.10
C VAL A 361 15.29 -2.11 11.29
N LEU A 362 14.00 -1.79 11.26
CA LEU A 362 13.49 -0.50 10.80
C LEU A 362 13.43 0.45 11.99
N VAL A 363 13.99 1.64 11.80
CA VAL A 363 13.99 2.73 12.76
C VAL A 363 13.26 3.93 12.16
N THR A 364 12.28 4.47 12.89
CA THR A 364 11.62 5.74 12.54
C THR A 364 11.95 6.78 13.59
N ASP A 365 12.33 7.99 13.16
CA ASP A 365 12.58 9.10 14.07
C ASP A 365 11.29 9.87 14.43
N ALA A 366 11.39 10.87 15.32
CA ALA A 366 10.25 11.64 15.80
C ALA A 366 9.57 12.51 14.72
N ASN A 367 10.20 12.70 13.55
CA ASN A 367 9.63 13.39 12.40
C ASN A 367 9.15 12.41 11.32
N GLY A 368 9.11 11.11 11.61
CA GLY A 368 8.64 10.08 10.68
C GLY A 368 9.65 9.72 9.60
N ILE A 369 10.92 10.08 9.75
CA ILE A 369 11.98 9.70 8.82
C ILE A 369 12.43 8.29 9.17
N SER A 370 12.32 7.40 8.19
CA SER A 370 12.62 5.98 8.37
C SER A 370 13.94 5.57 7.72
N SER A 371 14.66 4.69 8.41
CA SER A 371 15.90 4.07 7.94
C SER A 371 16.00 2.68 8.53
N TRP A 372 16.74 1.78 7.91
CA TRP A 372 16.87 0.41 8.40
C TRP A 372 18.27 -0.13 8.21
N ALA A 373 18.58 -1.18 8.96
CA ALA A 373 19.79 -1.97 8.82
C ALA A 373 19.46 -3.44 8.82
N SER A 374 20.25 -4.21 8.09
CA SER A 374 20.16 -5.66 8.00
C SER A 374 21.51 -6.28 8.28
N GLN A 375 21.51 -7.49 8.84
CA GLN A 375 22.70 -8.29 9.00
C GLN A 375 22.35 -9.77 8.90
N THR A 376 23.16 -10.51 8.16
CA THR A 376 23.07 -11.96 8.01
C THR A 376 24.18 -12.64 8.80
N LEU A 377 23.84 -13.70 9.53
CA LEU A 377 24.80 -14.56 10.23
C LEU A 377 24.55 -16.03 9.88
N ALA A 378 25.64 -16.81 9.86
CA ALA A 378 25.54 -18.26 9.78
C ALA A 378 24.95 -18.83 11.07
N ILE A 379 24.04 -19.79 10.93
CA ILE A 379 23.39 -20.53 12.01
C ILE A 379 23.49 -22.04 11.76
N SER A 380 23.23 -22.84 12.80
CA SER A 380 22.93 -24.26 12.56
C SER A 380 21.50 -24.41 12.02
N PRO A 381 21.15 -25.48 11.31
CA PRO A 381 19.76 -25.71 10.91
C PRO A 381 18.81 -25.59 12.12
N PRO A 382 17.75 -24.77 12.04
CA PRO A 382 16.84 -24.55 13.16
C PRO A 382 15.93 -25.75 13.40
N ALA A 383 15.25 -25.77 14.54
CA ALA A 383 14.17 -26.71 14.75
C ALA A 383 13.03 -26.39 13.78
N LEU A 384 12.60 -27.40 13.01
CA LEU A 384 11.49 -27.26 12.09
C LEU A 384 10.17 -27.17 12.85
N VAL A 385 9.41 -26.12 12.57
CA VAL A 385 8.05 -25.91 13.09
C VAL A 385 7.08 -26.17 11.95
N ALA A 386 6.05 -26.98 12.19
CA ALA A 386 5.03 -27.31 11.18
C ALA A 386 3.61 -26.94 11.64
N THR A 387 3.48 -26.10 12.68
CA THR A 387 2.18 -25.87 13.31
C THR A 387 1.39 -24.82 12.54
N GLN A 388 0.60 -25.30 11.59
CA GLN A 388 -0.65 -24.66 11.21
C GLN A 388 -1.73 -25.06 12.22
N GLN A 389 -2.45 -24.09 12.77
CA GLN A 389 -3.59 -24.37 13.64
C GLN A 389 -4.85 -24.44 12.79
N ILE A 390 -5.58 -25.55 12.88
CA ILE A 390 -6.92 -25.65 12.31
C ILE A 390 -7.86 -25.05 13.35
N ALA A 391 -8.54 -23.97 12.99
CA ALA A 391 -9.51 -23.29 13.81
C ALA A 391 -10.70 -22.88 12.95
N LYS A 392 -11.88 -22.89 13.58
CA LYS A 392 -13.21 -22.75 12.96
C LYS A 392 -13.52 -21.36 12.36
N THR A 393 -12.68 -20.38 12.68
CA THR A 393 -12.74 -19.01 12.19
C THR A 393 -11.35 -18.47 12.39
N SER A 394 -10.58 -18.42 11.32
CA SER A 394 -9.15 -18.26 11.38
C SER A 394 -8.61 -17.37 10.26
N VAL A 395 -7.39 -16.90 10.48
CA VAL A 395 -6.66 -16.08 9.52
C VAL A 395 -5.25 -16.64 9.34
N GLY A 396 -4.83 -16.76 8.08
CA GLY A 396 -3.45 -17.00 7.69
C GLY A 396 -2.75 -15.73 7.20
N ALA A 397 -1.44 -15.68 7.35
CA ALA A 397 -0.63 -14.67 6.69
C ALA A 397 0.64 -15.26 6.07
N GLU A 398 0.96 -14.83 4.87
CA GLU A 398 2.21 -15.14 4.18
C GLU A 398 2.88 -13.85 3.71
N TRP A 399 4.20 -13.73 3.80
CA TRP A 399 4.84 -12.50 3.35
C TRP A 399 6.29 -12.69 2.93
N ILE A 400 6.73 -11.85 1.99
CA ILE A 400 8.13 -11.70 1.59
C ILE A 400 8.57 -10.28 1.90
N GLY A 401 9.65 -10.15 2.67
CA GLY A 401 10.10 -8.89 3.22
C GLY A 401 11.46 -8.47 2.67
N LEU A 402 12.39 -8.14 3.57
CA LEU A 402 13.66 -7.55 3.18
C LEU A 402 14.52 -8.51 2.36
N SER A 403 14.36 -9.83 2.49
CA SER A 403 15.10 -10.77 1.63
C SER A 403 14.95 -10.48 0.13
N GLN A 404 13.88 -9.77 -0.26
CA GLN A 404 13.66 -9.25 -1.60
C GLN A 404 13.42 -7.72 -1.64
N GLY A 405 13.98 -6.98 -0.69
CA GLY A 405 13.96 -5.51 -0.71
C GLY A 405 12.63 -4.86 -0.32
N LEU A 406 11.78 -5.55 0.45
CA LEU A 406 10.50 -5.04 0.98
C LEU A 406 10.58 -4.87 2.51
N PRO A 407 11.23 -3.80 3.02
CA PRO A 407 11.46 -3.60 4.45
C PRO A 407 10.18 -3.50 5.30
N TYR A 408 9.03 -3.18 4.70
CA TYR A 408 7.79 -2.94 5.46
C TYR A 408 6.79 -4.09 5.45
N ALA A 409 7.01 -5.15 4.65
CA ALA A 409 6.09 -6.29 4.55
C ALA A 409 5.84 -6.96 5.91
N ALA A 410 6.89 -7.17 6.71
CA ALA A 410 6.78 -7.73 8.05
C ALA A 410 5.91 -6.87 8.98
N SER A 411 6.11 -5.55 8.95
CA SER A 411 5.33 -4.61 9.76
C SER A 411 3.87 -4.54 9.32
N ASN A 412 3.57 -4.64 8.02
CA ASN A 412 2.19 -4.76 7.54
C ASN A 412 1.52 -6.02 8.08
N THR A 413 2.18 -7.17 7.96
CA THR A 413 1.66 -8.44 8.48
C THR A 413 1.45 -8.38 9.99
N GLU A 414 2.42 -7.87 10.75
CA GLU A 414 2.28 -7.71 12.21
C GLU A 414 1.12 -6.76 12.55
N GLY A 415 0.99 -5.66 11.83
CA GLY A 415 -0.11 -4.71 11.95
C GLY A 415 -1.47 -5.36 11.76
N PHE A 416 -1.63 -6.17 10.70
CA PHE A 416 -2.87 -6.90 10.42
C PHE A 416 -3.17 -7.95 11.49
N LEU A 417 -2.22 -8.83 11.80
CA LEU A 417 -2.39 -9.91 12.77
C LEU A 417 -2.64 -9.40 14.21
N LYS A 418 -2.14 -8.19 14.53
CA LYS A 418 -2.49 -7.52 15.79
C LYS A 418 -4.00 -7.22 15.86
N GLN A 419 -4.62 -6.78 14.76
CA GLN A 419 -6.06 -6.51 14.72
C GLN A 419 -6.87 -7.80 14.80
N VAL A 420 -6.45 -8.85 14.08
CA VAL A 420 -7.03 -10.20 14.16
C VAL A 420 -7.05 -10.70 15.62
N LYS A 421 -5.91 -10.61 16.30
CA LYS A 421 -5.77 -11.01 17.70
C LYS A 421 -6.63 -10.17 18.64
N GLN A 422 -6.73 -8.86 18.41
CA GLN A 422 -7.58 -7.96 19.20
C GLN A 422 -9.08 -8.27 19.01
N ALA A 423 -9.46 -8.76 17.83
CA ALA A 423 -10.81 -9.21 17.51
C ALA A 423 -11.16 -10.58 18.13
N GLY A 424 -10.17 -11.30 18.65
CA GLY A 424 -10.35 -12.66 19.19
C GLY A 424 -10.49 -13.74 18.12
N VAL A 425 -9.98 -13.47 16.91
CA VAL A 425 -9.92 -14.44 15.81
C VAL A 425 -8.61 -15.22 15.88
N ASP A 426 -8.66 -16.51 15.57
CA ASP A 426 -7.49 -17.38 15.62
C ASP A 426 -6.53 -17.11 14.44
N ILE A 427 -5.22 -17.15 14.71
CA ILE A 427 -4.20 -17.03 13.67
C ILE A 427 -3.73 -18.44 13.34
N ALA A 428 -4.18 -18.98 12.21
CA ALA A 428 -3.84 -20.33 11.75
C ALA A 428 -2.34 -20.46 11.48
N PHE A 429 -1.76 -19.45 10.82
CA PHE A 429 -0.34 -19.39 10.51
C PHE A 429 0.16 -17.98 10.20
N ASN A 430 1.47 -17.79 10.32
CA ASN A 430 2.20 -16.60 9.87
C ASN A 430 3.55 -17.04 9.30
N TRP A 431 3.65 -17.10 7.99
CA TRP A 431 4.84 -17.57 7.28
C TRP A 431 5.51 -16.44 6.53
N GLY A 432 6.66 -16.01 7.04
CA GLY A 432 7.46 -14.95 6.43
C GLY A 432 8.72 -15.48 5.75
N GLU A 433 9.17 -14.77 4.72
CA GLU A 433 10.51 -14.88 4.14
C GLU A 433 10.81 -16.31 3.67
N THR A 434 11.82 -17.00 4.21
CA THR A 434 12.12 -18.39 3.81
C THR A 434 11.05 -19.36 4.27
N SER A 435 10.18 -18.97 5.20
CA SER A 435 9.04 -19.80 5.56
C SER A 435 7.85 -19.58 4.63
N ALA A 436 7.76 -18.55 3.80
CA ALA A 436 6.61 -18.41 2.87
C ALA A 436 6.81 -19.30 1.63
N PHE A 437 5.81 -20.11 1.26
CA PHE A 437 5.97 -21.15 0.23
C PHE A 437 4.93 -21.07 -0.88
N GLN A 438 5.37 -21.28 -2.11
CA GLN A 438 4.49 -21.33 -3.28
C GLN A 438 3.45 -22.44 -3.18
N ARG A 439 3.83 -23.63 -2.69
CA ARG A 439 2.92 -24.77 -2.57
C ARG A 439 1.72 -24.49 -1.66
N ASP A 440 1.84 -23.56 -0.71
CA ASP A 440 0.74 -23.25 0.19
C ASP A 440 -0.46 -22.63 -0.55
N PHE A 441 -0.22 -22.05 -1.73
CA PHE A 441 -1.22 -21.48 -2.62
C PHE A 441 -1.59 -22.41 -3.79
N ALA A 442 -0.85 -23.50 -3.98
CA ALA A 442 -1.02 -24.37 -5.14
C ALA A 442 -2.12 -25.40 -4.88
N ARG A 443 -3.04 -25.55 -5.85
CA ARG A 443 -4.16 -26.51 -5.83
C ARG A 443 -3.82 -27.93 -5.36
N GLU A 444 -2.59 -28.38 -5.61
CA GLU A 444 -2.15 -29.74 -5.26
C GLU A 444 -1.94 -29.90 -3.73
N THR A 445 -1.80 -28.80 -2.99
CA THR A 445 -1.31 -28.76 -1.60
C THR A 445 -1.94 -27.69 -0.70
N ASP A 446 -2.76 -26.79 -1.25
CA ASP A 446 -3.37 -25.65 -0.56
C ASP A 446 -4.43 -26.02 0.48
N ALA A 447 -5.03 -27.22 0.43
CA ALA A 447 -5.89 -27.74 1.50
C ALA A 447 -5.19 -27.82 2.89
N SER A 448 -3.85 -27.77 2.92
CA SER A 448 -3.04 -27.63 4.14
C SER A 448 -2.21 -26.34 4.17
N GLY A 449 -2.58 -25.39 3.31
CA GLY A 449 -1.95 -24.10 3.12
C GLY A 449 -3.00 -23.01 3.25
N VAL A 450 -3.23 -22.24 2.18
CA VAL A 450 -4.18 -21.13 2.22
C VAL A 450 -5.63 -21.58 2.26
N ASP A 451 -5.97 -22.74 1.71
CA ASP A 451 -7.35 -23.27 1.65
C ASP A 451 -7.76 -24.03 2.93
N SER A 452 -7.15 -23.69 4.07
CA SER A 452 -7.47 -24.27 5.38
C SER A 452 -7.79 -23.19 6.43
N THR A 453 -8.14 -22.00 5.97
CA THR A 453 -8.46 -20.83 6.81
C THR A 453 -9.41 -19.92 6.03
N ASP A 454 -10.28 -19.19 6.73
CA ASP A 454 -11.28 -18.33 6.10
C ASP A 454 -10.66 -17.14 5.34
N PHE A 455 -9.55 -16.60 5.84
CA PHE A 455 -8.92 -15.41 5.29
C PHE A 455 -7.40 -15.53 5.23
N VAL A 456 -6.80 -15.20 4.08
CA VAL A 456 -5.34 -15.06 3.96
C VAL A 456 -4.93 -13.64 3.57
N PHE A 457 -3.98 -13.08 4.32
CA PHE A 457 -3.28 -11.84 3.97
C PHE A 457 -1.88 -12.14 3.45
N TYR A 458 -1.63 -11.81 2.19
CA TYR A 458 -0.32 -11.89 1.56
C TYR A 458 0.25 -10.50 1.28
N THR A 459 1.52 -10.26 1.61
CA THR A 459 2.28 -9.09 1.12
C THR A 459 3.66 -9.50 0.62
N GLY A 460 4.04 -9.02 -0.56
CA GLY A 460 5.31 -9.39 -1.18
C GLY A 460 5.46 -8.79 -2.57
N HIS A 461 6.14 -9.50 -3.46
CA HIS A 461 6.22 -9.14 -4.88
C HIS A 461 5.16 -9.89 -5.67
N ALA A 462 4.47 -9.15 -6.53
CA ALA A 462 3.48 -9.71 -7.44
C ALA A 462 3.52 -9.02 -8.80
N TYR A 463 2.81 -9.63 -9.73
CA TYR A 463 2.53 -9.13 -11.06
C TYR A 463 1.17 -9.71 -11.52
N GLY A 464 0.70 -9.36 -12.71
CA GLY A 464 -0.66 -9.75 -13.12
C GLY A 464 -0.92 -11.26 -13.16
N LEU A 465 0.10 -12.10 -13.43
CA LEU A 465 -0.10 -13.56 -13.51
C LEU A 465 0.30 -14.33 -12.25
N GLY A 466 0.75 -13.67 -11.17
CA GLY A 466 1.30 -14.39 -10.04
C GLY A 466 2.08 -13.56 -9.02
N PHE A 467 2.79 -14.24 -8.13
CA PHE A 467 3.57 -13.63 -7.04
C PHE A 467 4.75 -14.52 -6.62
N PHE A 468 5.69 -13.95 -5.87
CA PHE A 468 7.02 -14.52 -5.66
C PHE A 468 7.27 -14.95 -4.20
N PHE A 469 8.27 -15.84 -4.05
CA PHE A 469 8.72 -16.40 -2.77
C PHE A 469 10.25 -16.50 -2.75
N GLU A 470 10.85 -16.61 -1.56
CA GLU A 470 12.31 -16.67 -1.42
C GLU A 470 12.89 -18.07 -1.27
N THR A 471 12.13 -19.02 -0.73
CA THR A 471 12.56 -20.38 -0.37
C THR A 471 13.55 -21.06 -1.36
N LEU A 472 14.47 -21.87 -0.81
CA LEU A 472 15.40 -22.70 -1.58
C LEU A 472 14.88 -24.12 -1.82
N GLN A 473 13.83 -24.52 -1.10
CA GLN A 473 13.28 -25.88 -1.12
C GLN A 473 12.01 -26.02 -1.97
N ASP A 474 11.39 -24.89 -2.34
CA ASP A 474 10.20 -24.85 -3.18
C ASP A 474 10.36 -23.88 -4.36
N ARG A 475 9.32 -23.75 -5.19
CA ARG A 475 9.29 -22.81 -6.31
C ARG A 475 9.25 -21.38 -5.78
N ARG A 476 10.04 -20.50 -6.40
CA ARG A 476 10.12 -19.06 -6.07
C ARG A 476 9.02 -18.21 -6.72
N SER A 477 8.11 -18.82 -7.46
CA SER A 477 7.04 -18.11 -8.17
C SER A 477 5.78 -18.95 -8.23
N PHE A 478 4.68 -18.37 -7.79
CA PHE A 478 3.32 -18.84 -8.01
C PHE A 478 2.75 -18.22 -9.29
N THR A 479 1.99 -19.00 -10.04
CA THR A 479 1.27 -18.53 -11.23
C THR A 479 -0.21 -18.85 -11.14
N SER A 480 -1.06 -17.98 -11.67
CA SER A 480 -2.51 -18.07 -11.48
C SER A 480 -3.15 -19.35 -12.07
N ASP A 481 -2.48 -20.05 -12.98
CA ASP A 481 -2.90 -21.37 -13.50
C ASP A 481 -2.72 -22.52 -12.49
N GLN A 482 -2.02 -22.28 -11.39
CA GLN A 482 -1.84 -23.20 -10.27
C GLN A 482 -2.91 -23.03 -9.17
N ALA A 483 -3.77 -22.01 -9.29
CA ALA A 483 -4.77 -21.65 -8.29
C ALA A 483 -6.09 -22.42 -8.46
N SER A 484 -6.66 -22.86 -7.34
CA SER A 484 -8.04 -23.30 -7.15
C SER A 484 -8.32 -23.17 -5.67
N TRP A 485 -9.18 -22.25 -5.27
CA TRP A 485 -9.30 -21.82 -3.89
C TRP A 485 -10.76 -21.79 -3.44
N GLY A 486 -10.95 -22.06 -2.15
CA GLY A 486 -12.22 -22.07 -1.44
C GLY A 486 -12.99 -23.37 -1.61
N GLU A 487 -12.38 -24.43 -2.13
CA GLU A 487 -13.03 -25.74 -2.17
C GLU A 487 -12.96 -26.48 -0.84
N ASN A 488 -12.29 -25.90 0.15
CA ASN A 488 -12.15 -26.46 1.48
C ASN A 488 -12.45 -25.47 2.61
N ASP A 489 -11.86 -24.27 2.64
CA ASP A 489 -12.12 -23.32 3.74
C ASP A 489 -11.85 -21.84 3.40
N LEU A 490 -11.12 -21.54 2.32
CA LEU A 490 -10.73 -20.16 2.01
C LEU A 490 -11.82 -19.35 1.32
N GLU A 491 -12.30 -18.36 2.05
CA GLU A 491 -13.31 -17.43 1.56
C GLU A 491 -12.68 -16.17 0.96
N TRP A 492 -11.63 -15.65 1.58
CA TRP A 492 -11.10 -14.34 1.20
C TRP A 492 -9.57 -14.30 1.15
N LEU A 493 -9.05 -13.80 0.04
CA LEU A 493 -7.61 -13.64 -0.16
C LEU A 493 -7.27 -12.18 -0.45
N ALA A 494 -6.51 -11.55 0.43
CA ALA A 494 -5.92 -10.22 0.19
C ALA A 494 -4.45 -10.36 -0.25
N ILE A 495 -4.12 -9.78 -1.41
CA ILE A 495 -2.77 -9.72 -1.97
C ILE A 495 -2.32 -8.26 -2.01
N ALA A 496 -1.67 -7.82 -0.95
CA ALA A 496 -1.04 -6.52 -0.75
C ALA A 496 0.28 -6.38 -1.53
N ALA A 497 0.20 -6.53 -2.86
CA ALA A 497 1.33 -6.47 -3.77
C ALA A 497 0.95 -5.89 -5.14
N CYS A 498 1.96 -5.55 -5.95
CA CYS A 498 1.79 -4.85 -7.21
C CYS A 498 1.02 -5.66 -8.26
N GLY A 499 -0.14 -5.17 -8.67
CA GLY A 499 -0.76 -5.54 -9.95
C GLY A 499 -1.44 -6.90 -10.16
N PRO A 500 -1.73 -7.79 -9.18
CA PRO A 500 -2.45 -9.04 -9.47
C PRO A 500 -3.75 -8.83 -10.25
N LEU A 501 -4.46 -7.72 -10.02
CA LEU A 501 -5.76 -7.42 -10.64
C LEU A 501 -5.68 -6.28 -11.67
N GLN A 502 -4.55 -6.18 -12.38
CA GLN A 502 -4.42 -5.36 -13.59
C GLN A 502 -5.50 -5.73 -14.62
N GLU A 503 -5.94 -4.77 -15.44
CA GLU A 503 -6.94 -5.05 -16.48
C GLU A 503 -6.48 -6.17 -17.43
N LYS A 504 -5.19 -6.13 -17.81
CA LYS A 504 -4.53 -7.12 -18.65
C LYS A 504 -3.05 -7.26 -18.27
N GLU A 505 -2.53 -8.47 -18.40
CA GLU A 505 -1.11 -8.81 -18.26
C GLU A 505 -0.74 -9.74 -19.40
N ALA A 506 0.33 -9.41 -20.13
CA ALA A 506 0.71 -10.12 -21.37
C ALA A 506 -0.46 -10.34 -22.37
N GLY A 507 -1.44 -9.43 -22.41
CA GLY A 507 -2.63 -9.51 -23.27
C GLY A 507 -3.76 -10.42 -22.76
N ILE A 508 -3.58 -11.09 -21.63
CA ILE A 508 -4.60 -11.90 -20.97
C ILE A 508 -5.43 -10.98 -20.06
N SER A 509 -6.76 -11.03 -20.10
CA SER A 509 -7.62 -10.21 -19.22
C SER A 509 -7.71 -10.78 -17.81
N TRP A 510 -7.90 -9.94 -16.80
CA TRP A 510 -8.02 -10.31 -15.38
C TRP A 510 -8.88 -11.56 -15.10
N TRP A 511 -10.05 -11.68 -15.74
CA TRP A 511 -10.96 -12.81 -15.52
C TRP A 511 -10.44 -14.14 -16.10
N LEU A 512 -9.62 -14.11 -17.13
CA LEU A 512 -8.93 -15.31 -17.65
C LEU A 512 -7.74 -15.68 -16.77
N GLN A 513 -7.07 -14.68 -16.19
CA GLN A 513 -5.92 -14.90 -15.31
C GLN A 513 -6.35 -15.57 -14.02
N TRP A 514 -7.33 -14.98 -13.32
CA TRP A 514 -7.70 -15.38 -11.96
C TRP A 514 -9.04 -16.09 -11.85
N GLY A 515 -9.90 -16.05 -12.87
CA GLY A 515 -11.25 -16.63 -12.77
C GLY A 515 -11.28 -18.15 -12.54
N ARG A 516 -10.19 -18.86 -12.85
CA ARG A 516 -10.06 -20.30 -12.54
C ARG A 516 -9.69 -20.58 -11.09
N ALA A 517 -9.15 -19.59 -10.39
CA ALA A 517 -8.84 -19.69 -8.97
C ALA A 517 -10.10 -19.78 -8.11
N PHE A 518 -11.26 -19.35 -8.62
CA PHE A 518 -12.52 -19.34 -7.87
C PHE A 518 -13.21 -20.70 -7.94
N ASN A 519 -13.03 -21.52 -6.90
CA ASN A 519 -13.71 -22.79 -6.71
C ASN A 519 -14.41 -22.88 -5.34
N GLY A 520 -14.99 -21.74 -4.93
CA GLY A 520 -15.61 -21.54 -3.63
C GLY A 520 -15.20 -20.19 -3.07
N LEU A 521 -13.96 -19.73 -3.36
CA LEU A 521 -13.46 -18.41 -2.97
C LEU A 521 -14.47 -17.30 -3.22
N HIS A 522 -14.72 -16.47 -2.21
CA HIS A 522 -15.64 -15.35 -2.29
C HIS A 522 -14.99 -14.12 -2.93
N LEU A 523 -13.86 -13.65 -2.37
CA LEU A 523 -13.21 -12.41 -2.82
C LEU A 523 -11.70 -12.53 -2.91
N MET A 524 -11.16 -12.01 -4.02
CA MET A 524 -9.73 -11.69 -4.15
C MET A 524 -9.56 -10.17 -4.12
N LEU A 525 -8.87 -9.64 -3.11
CA LEU A 525 -8.60 -8.22 -2.92
C LEU A 525 -7.13 -7.94 -3.25
N ALA A 526 -6.84 -7.03 -4.18
CA ALA A 526 -5.48 -6.74 -4.60
C ALA A 526 -5.33 -5.34 -5.21
N TYR A 527 -4.19 -5.06 -5.82
CA TYR A 527 -3.96 -3.85 -6.62
C TYR A 527 -3.97 -4.14 -8.11
N ALA A 528 -4.32 -3.11 -8.89
CA ALA A 528 -4.33 -3.13 -10.35
C ALA A 528 -3.13 -2.43 -10.98
N ASN A 529 -2.16 -1.96 -10.19
CA ASN A 529 -0.88 -1.41 -10.65
C ASN A 529 0.19 -1.44 -9.53
N THR A 530 1.34 -0.82 -9.78
CA THR A 530 2.46 -0.73 -8.85
C THR A 530 2.14 0.16 -7.66
N THR A 531 2.40 -0.31 -6.45
CA THR A 531 2.12 0.42 -5.19
C THR A 531 3.38 0.84 -4.44
N TYR A 532 3.20 1.71 -3.44
CA TYR A 532 4.24 2.01 -2.46
C TYR A 532 4.42 0.84 -1.50
N ASP A 533 5.68 0.60 -1.09
CA ASP A 533 5.97 -0.18 0.11
C ASP A 533 5.77 0.73 1.34
N ASN A 534 4.65 0.56 2.03
CA ASN A 534 4.29 1.31 3.23
C ASN A 534 4.23 0.37 4.44
N ASN A 535 4.13 0.89 5.66
CA ASN A 535 4.16 0.10 6.89
C ASN A 535 2.84 0.07 7.69
N ARG A 536 1.73 0.50 7.08
CA ARG A 536 0.43 0.61 7.79
C ARG A 536 -0.72 -0.10 7.11
N GLU A 537 -0.59 -0.50 5.85
CA GLU A 537 -1.67 -1.11 5.06
C GLU A 537 -2.35 -2.26 5.82
N GLY A 538 -1.57 -3.20 6.36
CA GLY A 538 -2.13 -4.31 7.13
C GLY A 538 -2.83 -3.87 8.41
N GLN A 539 -2.29 -2.89 9.14
CA GLN A 539 -2.94 -2.33 10.33
C GLN A 539 -4.28 -1.68 9.99
N VAL A 540 -4.30 -0.76 9.02
CA VAL A 540 -5.50 0.00 8.64
C VAL A 540 -6.56 -0.93 8.06
N PHE A 541 -6.16 -1.90 7.25
CA PHE A 541 -7.06 -2.90 6.69
C PHE A 541 -7.69 -3.76 7.79
N GLY A 542 -6.89 -4.27 8.74
CA GLY A 542 -7.40 -5.01 9.89
C GLY A 542 -8.34 -4.18 10.77
N GLU A 543 -8.02 -2.90 11.03
CA GLU A 543 -8.90 -2.00 11.77
C GLU A 543 -10.23 -1.75 11.04
N ALA A 544 -10.18 -1.61 9.72
CA ALA A 544 -11.36 -1.45 8.87
C ALA A 544 -12.28 -2.69 8.91
N ILE A 545 -11.72 -3.90 8.91
CA ILE A 545 -12.48 -5.14 9.06
C ILE A 545 -13.01 -5.26 10.48
N PHE A 546 -12.11 -5.41 11.47
CA PHE A 546 -12.47 -5.94 12.78
C PHE A 546 -12.96 -4.88 13.77
N SER A 547 -12.48 -3.64 13.68
CA SER A 547 -12.90 -2.57 14.59
C SER A 547 -14.07 -1.78 14.01
N ARG A 548 -14.02 -1.47 12.70
CA ARG A 548 -15.08 -0.70 12.03
C ARG A 548 -16.20 -1.61 11.51
N GLY A 549 -15.98 -2.91 11.28
CA GLY A 549 -17.03 -3.82 10.78
C GLY A 549 -17.48 -3.45 9.37
N LEU A 550 -16.54 -3.09 8.50
CA LEU A 550 -16.83 -2.82 7.08
C LEU A 550 -16.91 -4.12 6.29
N SER A 551 -17.62 -4.10 5.15
CA SER A 551 -17.48 -5.18 4.17
C SER A 551 -16.05 -5.22 3.65
N LEU A 552 -15.58 -6.39 3.23
CA LEU A 552 -14.17 -6.58 2.87
C LEU A 552 -13.74 -5.67 1.70
N ARG A 553 -14.64 -5.43 0.72
CA ARG A 553 -14.40 -4.45 -0.35
C ARG A 553 -14.22 -3.02 0.17
N GLN A 554 -15.03 -2.62 1.14
CA GLN A 554 -14.98 -1.28 1.73
C GLN A 554 -13.74 -1.12 2.61
N ALA A 555 -13.37 -2.17 3.34
CA ALA A 555 -12.16 -2.21 4.14
C ALA A 555 -10.92 -2.07 3.25
N TRP A 556 -10.86 -2.81 2.14
CA TRP A 556 -9.72 -2.75 1.21
C TRP A 556 -9.61 -1.41 0.51
N ALA A 557 -10.72 -0.89 -0.04
CA ALA A 557 -10.73 0.43 -0.68
C ALA A 557 -10.34 1.53 0.31
N SER A 558 -10.89 1.52 1.54
CA SER A 558 -10.54 2.50 2.56
C SER A 558 -9.05 2.41 2.96
N ALA A 559 -8.53 1.20 3.14
CA ALA A 559 -7.13 1.01 3.49
C ALA A 559 -6.21 1.52 2.39
N ALA A 560 -6.52 1.22 1.12
CA ALA A 560 -5.79 1.75 -0.03
C ALA A 560 -5.79 3.29 -0.04
N THR A 561 -6.96 3.93 0.14
CA THR A 561 -7.06 5.40 0.25
C THR A 561 -6.15 5.97 1.33
N GLU A 562 -6.12 5.33 2.49
CA GLU A 562 -5.39 5.84 3.64
C GLU A 562 -3.86 5.68 3.51
N VAL A 563 -3.36 4.75 2.67
CA VAL A 563 -1.92 4.41 2.63
C VAL A 563 -1.24 4.56 1.28
N GLN A 564 -1.99 4.63 0.19
CA GLN A 564 -1.47 4.84 -1.16
C GLN A 564 -1.79 6.27 -1.66
N THR A 565 -1.51 6.56 -2.92
CA THR A 565 -1.89 7.82 -3.57
C THR A 565 -2.96 7.56 -4.63
N PRO A 566 -3.63 8.60 -5.15
CA PRO A 566 -4.65 8.42 -6.19
C PRO A 566 -4.14 7.81 -7.50
N ALA A 567 -2.81 7.72 -7.68
CA ALA A 567 -2.21 7.04 -8.83
C ALA A 567 -2.27 5.51 -8.72
N GLU A 568 -2.33 4.98 -7.50
CA GLU A 568 -2.47 3.55 -7.25
C GLU A 568 -3.94 3.14 -7.32
N ILE A 569 -4.23 1.99 -7.92
CA ILE A 569 -5.59 1.52 -8.15
C ILE A 569 -5.84 0.26 -7.33
N TYR A 570 -6.70 0.32 -6.32
CA TYR A 570 -7.19 -0.90 -5.67
C TYR A 570 -8.12 -1.65 -6.62
N ALA A 571 -8.19 -2.96 -6.47
CA ALA A 571 -9.15 -3.78 -7.17
C ALA A 571 -9.63 -4.96 -6.29
N ILE A 572 -10.86 -5.37 -6.52
CA ILE A 572 -11.48 -6.55 -5.93
C ILE A 572 -12.10 -7.36 -7.07
N MET A 573 -11.94 -8.68 -7.04
CA MET A 573 -12.55 -9.59 -7.99
C MET A 573 -13.37 -10.65 -7.26
N GLY A 574 -14.45 -11.09 -7.91
CA GLY A 574 -15.24 -12.24 -7.49
C GLY A 574 -15.96 -12.92 -8.65
N VAL A 575 -16.77 -13.91 -8.32
CA VAL A 575 -17.64 -14.63 -9.27
C VAL A 575 -19.11 -14.36 -9.01
N PHE A 576 -19.95 -14.72 -9.98
CA PHE A 576 -21.38 -14.88 -9.74
C PHE A 576 -21.90 -16.20 -10.36
N GLY A 577 -22.87 -16.80 -9.68
CA GLY A 577 -23.50 -18.07 -10.03
C GLY A 577 -24.87 -17.92 -10.70
N ASN A 578 -25.69 -18.96 -10.56
CA ASN A 578 -27.11 -18.91 -10.97
C ASN A 578 -27.84 -17.78 -10.25
N ASP A 579 -28.83 -17.17 -10.92
CA ASP A 579 -29.59 -16.01 -10.41
C ASP A 579 -28.73 -14.77 -10.07
N ASN A 580 -27.49 -14.76 -10.57
CA ASN A 580 -26.44 -13.79 -10.26
C ASN A 580 -26.01 -13.78 -8.79
N VAL A 581 -26.21 -14.89 -8.05
CA VAL A 581 -25.71 -15.04 -6.67
C VAL A 581 -24.23 -14.68 -6.61
N ASN A 582 -23.82 -13.87 -5.64
CA ASN A 582 -22.45 -13.37 -5.49
C ASN A 582 -22.13 -13.04 -4.02
N ASN A 583 -20.88 -12.68 -3.78
CA ASN A 583 -20.30 -12.38 -2.46
C ASN A 583 -19.82 -10.92 -2.35
N TYR A 584 -20.37 -10.00 -3.15
CA TYR A 584 -19.88 -8.62 -3.28
C TYR A 584 -19.91 -7.83 -1.96
N ASN A 585 -20.88 -8.09 -1.08
CA ASN A 585 -21.01 -7.41 0.21
C ASN A 585 -20.54 -8.26 1.40
N ASP A 586 -19.71 -9.26 1.17
CA ASP A 586 -19.17 -10.10 2.24
C ASP A 586 -18.45 -9.28 3.31
N HIS A 587 -18.68 -9.68 4.55
CA HIS A 587 -17.93 -9.26 5.71
C HIS A 587 -17.11 -10.43 6.23
N PHE A 588 -16.13 -10.16 7.09
CA PHE A 588 -15.61 -11.24 7.93
C PHE A 588 -16.74 -11.81 8.82
N TRP A 589 -16.66 -13.09 9.15
CA TRP A 589 -17.69 -13.79 9.94
C TRP A 589 -18.11 -13.01 11.20
N ASN A 590 -19.42 -13.00 11.46
CA ASN A 590 -20.07 -12.30 12.57
C ASN A 590 -20.03 -10.75 12.52
N LEU A 591 -19.45 -10.14 11.49
CA LEU A 591 -19.41 -8.68 11.32
C LEU A 591 -20.44 -8.15 10.31
N GLY A 592 -21.10 -9.03 9.57
CA GLY A 592 -22.13 -8.68 8.59
C GLY A 592 -22.58 -9.91 7.78
N PRO A 593 -23.34 -9.71 6.69
CA PRO A 593 -23.70 -10.81 5.79
C PRO A 593 -22.47 -11.42 5.11
N VAL A 594 -22.53 -12.73 4.90
CA VAL A 594 -21.58 -13.52 4.11
C VAL A 594 -22.38 -14.38 3.14
N GLY A 595 -22.02 -14.38 1.86
CA GLY A 595 -22.63 -15.22 0.83
C GLY A 595 -22.22 -16.69 0.95
N PRO A 596 -22.84 -17.59 0.16
CA PRO A 596 -22.41 -18.99 0.09
C PRO A 596 -21.30 -19.18 -0.95
N ASP A 597 -20.59 -20.29 -0.84
CA ASP A 597 -19.55 -20.68 -1.78
C ASP A 597 -20.16 -20.95 -3.15
N ILE A 598 -19.45 -20.49 -4.17
CA ILE A 598 -19.84 -20.69 -5.56
C ILE A 598 -18.81 -21.64 -6.18
N PRO A 599 -19.10 -22.96 -6.24
CA PRO A 599 -18.14 -23.91 -6.78
C PRO A 599 -17.88 -23.61 -8.25
N ALA A 600 -16.69 -23.95 -8.77
CA ALA A 600 -16.27 -23.60 -10.13
C ALA A 600 -17.23 -24.09 -11.23
N THR A 601 -17.97 -25.17 -10.95
CA THR A 601 -19.00 -25.73 -11.84
C THR A 601 -20.26 -24.86 -11.93
N SER A 602 -20.58 -24.09 -10.89
CA SER A 602 -21.73 -23.20 -10.78
C SER A 602 -21.46 -21.77 -11.27
N VAL A 603 -20.19 -21.36 -11.37
CA VAL A 603 -19.78 -20.03 -11.86
C VAL A 603 -20.36 -19.76 -13.27
N LYS A 604 -21.07 -18.63 -13.39
CA LYS A 604 -21.67 -18.11 -14.63
C LYS A 604 -20.93 -16.91 -15.21
N GLY A 605 -20.14 -16.22 -14.40
CA GLY A 605 -19.25 -15.17 -14.85
C GLY A 605 -18.44 -14.56 -13.72
N TYR A 606 -17.75 -13.49 -14.04
CA TYR A 606 -16.74 -12.85 -13.21
C TYR A 606 -17.05 -11.36 -13.10
N TRP A 607 -16.68 -10.76 -11.97
CA TRP A 607 -16.77 -9.32 -11.79
C TRP A 607 -15.51 -8.75 -11.16
N ARG A 608 -15.25 -7.47 -11.44
CA ARG A 608 -14.13 -6.70 -10.91
C ARG A 608 -14.60 -5.31 -10.53
N LEU A 609 -14.25 -4.86 -9.33
CA LEU A 609 -14.41 -3.50 -8.84
C LEU A 609 -13.02 -2.87 -8.74
N SER A 610 -12.80 -1.68 -9.27
CA SER A 610 -11.54 -0.95 -9.10
C SER A 610 -11.76 0.54 -8.97
N GLY A 611 -10.87 1.25 -8.29
CA GLY A 611 -10.89 2.71 -8.26
C GLY A 611 -9.55 3.28 -7.80
N PRO A 612 -9.35 4.60 -8.01
CA PRO A 612 -8.22 5.32 -7.43
C PRO A 612 -8.22 5.11 -5.92
N SER A 613 -7.04 4.79 -5.37
CA SER A 613 -6.85 4.65 -3.92
C SER A 613 -7.28 5.93 -3.24
#